data_AF-A0A6C1S3G7-F1
#
_entry.id   AF-A0A6C1S3G7-F1
#
_cell.length_a   1.000
_cell.length_b   1.000
_cell.length_c   1.000
_cell.angle_alpha   90.00
_cell.angle_beta   90.00
_cell.angle_gamma   90.00
#
_symmetry.space_group_name_H-M   'P 1'
#
loop_
_entity.id
_entity.type
_entity.pdbx_description
1 polymer ?
#
loop_
_entity_poly.entity_id
_entity_poly.type
_entity_poly.pdbx_seq_one_letter_code
_entity_poly.pdbx_strand_id
1 'polypeptide(L)'
;MVCTLPGIHTYRKVSVADCRRSTVVWRYPERPFFFWVGVSEPHRIYKKGIGLESGMNADSVNVPSFLPDVHEVRSDILDYFYEINHQDKHLVRMLDMLEASGELDNTIIVVTSDNGMPFYKLAFHKRHEYELYYIPDDPENLVNLANKKEHQKIFNALKERLNGFLLETQDPRILGTSTFDEMPFYWLWGDDAPRPVDAQSHPNLF
;
A
#
# COMPACT_ATOMS: atom_id res chain seq x y z
N MET A 1 -14.89 -17.47 2.31
CA MET A 1 -15.98 -18.40 1.94
C MET A 1 -15.54 -19.13 0.67
N VAL A 2 -15.18 -20.41 0.77
CA VAL A 2 -14.76 -21.22 -0.39
C VAL A 2 -15.99 -21.99 -0.86
N CYS A 3 -16.57 -21.59 -2.00
CA CYS A 3 -17.69 -22.28 -2.61
C CYS A 3 -17.15 -23.36 -3.55
N THR A 4 -17.26 -24.63 -3.16
CA THR A 4 -16.99 -25.77 -4.05
C THR A 4 -18.30 -26.22 -4.68
N LEU A 5 -18.47 -26.02 -5.99
CA LEU A 5 -19.51 -26.69 -6.77
C LEU A 5 -18.92 -27.94 -7.47
N PRO A 6 -19.68 -29.05 -7.59
CA PRO A 6 -19.18 -30.30 -8.14
C PRO A 6 -19.33 -30.34 -9.66
N GLY A 7 -18.24 -30.63 -10.37
CA GLY A 7 -18.29 -30.92 -11.81
C GLY A 7 -16.99 -30.62 -12.52
N ILE A 8 -16.06 -31.58 -12.49
CA ILE A 8 -14.86 -31.72 -13.34
C ILE A 8 -14.18 -30.38 -13.69
N HIS A 9 -13.18 -29.99 -12.90
CA HIS A 9 -12.30 -28.87 -13.23
C HIS A 9 -10.91 -29.42 -13.44
N THR A 10 -10.35 -29.22 -14.63
CA THR A 10 -8.92 -29.41 -14.85
C THR A 10 -8.18 -28.31 -14.09
N TYR A 11 -7.85 -28.58 -12.82
CA TYR A 11 -7.04 -27.70 -12.00
C TYR A 11 -5.60 -27.74 -12.52
N ARG A 12 -5.11 -26.64 -13.10
CA ARG A 12 -3.66 -26.44 -13.22
C ARG A 12 -3.24 -25.53 -12.08
N LYS A 13 -2.64 -26.12 -11.04
CA LYS A 13 -1.92 -25.33 -10.02
C LYS A 13 -0.74 -24.66 -10.72
N VAL A 14 -0.92 -23.41 -11.12
CA VAL A 14 0.18 -22.54 -11.50
C VAL A 14 0.78 -22.04 -10.19
N SER A 15 1.75 -22.79 -9.69
CA SER A 15 2.59 -22.36 -8.58
C SER A 15 3.67 -21.46 -9.17
N VAL A 16 3.56 -20.15 -9.00
CA VAL A 16 4.74 -19.28 -9.12
C VAL A 16 5.57 -19.58 -7.86
N ALA A 17 6.50 -20.53 -7.98
CA ALA A 17 7.08 -21.33 -6.89
C ALA A 17 7.80 -20.54 -5.76
N ASP A 18 7.92 -19.23 -5.84
CA ASP A 18 8.57 -18.38 -4.82
C ASP A 18 7.63 -17.35 -4.17
N CYS A 19 6.39 -17.18 -4.62
CA CYS A 19 5.51 -16.20 -3.98
C CYS A 19 4.95 -16.80 -2.66
N ARG A 20 5.32 -16.21 -1.52
CA ARG A 20 4.91 -16.67 -0.17
C ARG A 20 3.38 -16.69 0.06
N ARG A 21 2.58 -16.15 -0.85
CA ARG A 21 1.11 -16.23 -0.83
C ARG A 21 0.59 -17.12 -1.97
N SER A 22 -0.26 -18.07 -1.58
CA SER A 22 -0.91 -19.05 -2.45
C SER A 22 -1.64 -18.38 -3.61
N THR A 23 -1.29 -18.78 -4.82
CA THR A 23 -2.01 -18.39 -6.04
C THR A 23 -3.13 -19.40 -6.32
N VAL A 24 -4.35 -18.92 -6.57
CA VAL A 24 -5.48 -19.76 -7.01
C VAL A 24 -5.98 -19.23 -8.35
N VAL A 25 -5.86 -20.05 -9.40
CA VAL A 25 -6.45 -19.76 -10.72
C VAL A 25 -7.71 -20.59 -10.87
N TRP A 26 -8.85 -19.91 -11.06
CA TRP A 26 -10.07 -20.56 -11.52
C TRP A 26 -10.14 -20.39 -13.04
N ARG A 27 -9.98 -21.47 -13.81
CA ARG A 27 -10.17 -21.45 -15.26
C ARG A 27 -11.25 -22.45 -15.67
N TYR A 28 -12.32 -21.93 -16.26
CA TYR A 28 -13.28 -22.71 -17.01
C TYR A 28 -12.87 -22.71 -18.48
N PRO A 29 -12.92 -23.85 -19.19
CA PRO A 29 -12.68 -23.89 -20.63
C PRO A 29 -13.60 -22.89 -21.37
N GLU A 30 -13.09 -22.26 -22.43
CA GLU A 30 -13.84 -21.32 -23.30
C GLU A 30 -14.40 -20.06 -22.61
N ARG A 31 -14.00 -19.74 -21.38
CA ARG A 31 -14.42 -18.52 -20.67
C ARG A 31 -13.24 -17.57 -20.41
N PRO A 32 -13.47 -16.25 -20.38
CA PRO A 32 -12.47 -15.30 -19.89
C PRO A 32 -12.03 -15.66 -18.48
N PHE A 33 -10.74 -15.44 -18.18
CA PHE A 33 -10.20 -15.64 -16.84
C PHE A 33 -9.98 -14.30 -16.13
N PHE A 34 -9.99 -14.34 -14.80
CA PHE A 34 -9.49 -13.27 -13.95
C PHE A 34 -8.43 -13.85 -13.01
N PHE A 35 -7.32 -13.15 -12.90
CA PHE A 35 -6.17 -13.58 -12.13
C PHE A 35 -5.62 -12.43 -11.31
N TRP A 36 -5.43 -12.65 -10.00
CA TRP A 36 -4.89 -11.67 -9.08
C TRP A 36 -3.70 -12.24 -8.33
N VAL A 37 -2.59 -11.51 -8.32
CA VAL A 37 -1.38 -11.86 -7.56
C VAL A 37 -1.03 -10.71 -6.65
N GLY A 38 -1.14 -10.94 -5.34
CA GLY A 38 -0.57 -10.07 -4.32
C GLY A 38 0.79 -10.62 -3.90
N VAL A 39 1.85 -9.90 -4.20
CA VAL A 39 3.20 -10.20 -3.72
C VAL A 39 3.40 -9.64 -2.31
N SER A 40 4.39 -10.17 -1.57
CA SER A 40 4.74 -9.62 -0.26
C SER A 40 5.86 -8.59 -0.37
N GLU A 41 6.70 -8.71 -1.39
CA GLU A 41 7.75 -7.80 -1.74
C GLU A 41 7.13 -6.49 -2.27
N PRO A 42 7.71 -5.32 -1.99
CA PRO A 42 8.89 -5.04 -1.15
C PRO A 42 8.52 -4.63 0.29
N HIS A 43 7.58 -5.33 0.95
CA HIS A 43 7.26 -5.04 2.35
C HIS A 43 8.51 -5.16 3.23
N ARG A 44 8.64 -4.27 4.23
CA ARG A 44 9.88 -3.92 4.96
C ARG A 44 10.70 -5.07 5.58
N ILE A 45 10.18 -6.30 5.62
CA ILE A 45 10.81 -7.46 6.27
C ILE A 45 11.86 -8.09 5.32
N TYR A 46 12.75 -7.27 4.77
CA TYR A 46 13.88 -7.69 3.94
C TYR A 46 15.17 -7.82 4.77
N LYS A 47 16.14 -8.59 4.25
CA LYS A 47 17.43 -8.78 4.90
C LYS A 47 18.23 -7.48 4.83
N LYS A 48 18.63 -6.95 5.99
CA LYS A 48 19.49 -5.76 6.07
C LYS A 48 20.83 -6.00 5.35
N GLY A 49 21.20 -5.09 4.46
CA GLY A 49 22.45 -5.10 3.68
C GLY A 49 22.41 -5.96 2.41
N ILE A 50 21.29 -6.61 2.10
CA ILE A 50 21.17 -7.49 0.91
C ILE A 50 21.43 -6.75 -0.40
N GLY A 51 21.08 -5.47 -0.49
CA GLY A 51 21.34 -4.66 -1.68
C GLY A 51 22.83 -4.55 -1.98
N LEU A 52 23.63 -4.21 -0.97
CA LEU A 52 25.10 -4.16 -1.10
C LEU A 52 25.70 -5.55 -1.35
N GLU A 53 25.23 -6.58 -0.64
CA GLU A 53 25.68 -7.97 -0.85
C GLU A 53 25.41 -8.46 -2.28
N SER A 54 24.33 -7.98 -2.91
CA SER A 54 24.00 -8.30 -4.31
C SER A 54 24.87 -7.59 -5.35
N GLY A 55 25.78 -6.71 -4.90
CA GLY A 55 26.67 -5.94 -5.77
C GLY A 55 26.11 -4.59 -6.23
N MET A 56 24.98 -4.12 -5.68
CA MET A 56 24.47 -2.79 -5.98
C MET A 56 25.35 -1.70 -5.38
N ASN A 57 25.43 -0.55 -6.05
CA ASN A 57 26.26 0.57 -5.64
C ASN A 57 25.45 1.65 -4.91
N ALA A 58 25.74 1.89 -3.62
CA ALA A 58 25.07 2.91 -2.82
C ALA A 58 25.25 4.33 -3.39
N ASP A 59 26.35 4.59 -4.10
CA ASP A 59 26.62 5.92 -4.69
C ASP A 59 25.73 6.24 -5.89
N SER A 60 25.08 5.22 -6.46
CA SER A 60 24.13 5.38 -7.58
C SER A 60 22.70 5.66 -7.12
N VAL A 61 22.42 5.61 -5.82
CA VAL A 61 21.08 5.82 -5.28
C VAL A 61 20.73 7.30 -5.32
N ASN A 62 19.63 7.65 -6.00
CA ASN A 62 19.00 8.95 -5.84
C ASN A 62 18.16 8.94 -4.55
N VAL A 63 18.64 9.59 -3.50
CA VAL A 63 17.95 9.66 -2.21
C VAL A 63 16.85 10.73 -2.32
N PRO A 64 15.56 10.37 -2.09
CA PRO A 64 14.49 11.37 -2.03
C PRO A 64 14.79 12.45 -1.00
N SER A 65 14.46 13.71 -1.30
CA SER A 65 14.96 14.84 -0.49
C SER A 65 14.35 14.94 0.91
N PHE A 66 13.22 14.26 1.15
CA PHE A 66 12.64 14.08 2.48
C PHE A 66 13.37 13.05 3.36
N LEU A 67 14.38 12.35 2.82
CA LEU A 67 15.23 11.43 3.57
C LEU A 67 16.64 12.00 3.76
N PRO A 68 17.30 11.72 4.90
CA PRO A 68 18.68 12.16 5.10
C PRO A 68 19.61 11.39 4.16
N ASP A 69 20.43 12.12 3.41
CA ASP A 69 21.41 11.56 2.49
C ASP A 69 22.65 11.05 3.25
N VAL A 70 22.51 9.89 3.87
CA VAL A 70 23.57 9.20 4.63
C VAL A 70 23.70 7.75 4.17
N HIS A 71 24.86 7.15 4.40
CA HIS A 71 25.17 5.79 3.93
C HIS A 71 24.13 4.75 4.37
N GLU A 72 23.62 4.86 5.60
CA GLU A 72 22.62 3.96 6.17
C GLU A 72 21.30 4.01 5.38
N VAL A 73 20.84 5.21 5.00
CA VAL A 73 19.63 5.39 4.20
C VAL A 73 19.84 4.90 2.78
N ARG A 74 21.00 5.19 2.18
CA ARG A 74 21.35 4.67 0.85
C ARG A 74 21.34 3.14 0.83
N SER A 75 21.97 2.50 1.82
CA SER A 75 21.97 1.04 1.95
C SER A 75 20.55 0.48 2.14
N ASP A 76 19.71 1.15 2.92
CA ASP A 76 18.32 0.73 3.15
C ASP A 76 17.45 0.85 1.89
N ILE A 77 17.68 1.89 1.07
CA ILE A 77 17.05 2.03 -0.26
C ILE A 77 17.53 0.92 -1.20
N LEU A 78 18.79 0.51 -1.14
CA LEU A 78 19.27 -0.61 -1.94
C LEU A 78 18.62 -1.94 -1.55
N ASP A 79 18.42 -2.20 -0.26
CA ASP A 79 17.71 -3.39 0.20
C ASP A 79 16.27 -3.41 -0.34
N TYR A 80 15.62 -2.24 -0.37
CA TYR A 80 14.29 -2.07 -0.98
C TYR A 80 14.30 -2.32 -2.50
N PHE A 81 15.30 -1.80 -3.23
CA PHE A 81 15.46 -2.04 -4.67
C PHE A 81 15.77 -3.50 -5.00
N TYR A 82 16.49 -4.20 -4.15
CA TYR A 82 16.73 -5.63 -4.30
C TYR A 82 15.41 -6.42 -4.29
N GLU A 83 14.51 -6.12 -3.35
CA GLU A 83 13.18 -6.75 -3.29
C GLU A 83 12.29 -6.37 -4.49
N ILE A 84 12.35 -5.12 -4.97
CA ILE A 84 11.66 -4.72 -6.21
C ILE A 84 12.17 -5.54 -7.39
N ASN A 85 13.48 -5.71 -7.53
CA ASN A 85 14.06 -6.55 -8.58
C ASN A 85 13.66 -8.02 -8.44
N HIS A 86 13.43 -8.50 -7.20
CA HIS A 86 12.90 -9.83 -6.98
C HIS A 86 11.46 -9.93 -7.50
N GLN A 87 10.59 -8.99 -7.13
CA GLN A 87 9.20 -8.89 -7.61
C GLN A 87 9.12 -8.78 -9.14
N ASP A 88 9.98 -7.97 -9.76
CA ASP A 88 10.03 -7.80 -11.21
C ASP A 88 10.29 -9.14 -11.94
N LYS A 89 11.19 -9.98 -11.41
CA LYS A 89 11.40 -11.34 -11.93
C LYS A 89 10.17 -12.23 -11.82
N HIS A 90 9.30 -12.01 -10.82
CA HIS A 90 8.01 -12.71 -10.77
C HIS A 90 7.08 -12.24 -11.88
N LEU A 91 7.03 -10.95 -12.15
CA LEU A 91 6.22 -10.39 -13.23
C LEU A 91 6.65 -10.98 -14.57
N VAL A 92 7.95 -10.98 -14.88
CA VAL A 92 8.49 -11.60 -16.10
C VAL A 92 8.05 -13.05 -16.23
N ARG A 93 8.17 -13.87 -15.17
CA ARG A 93 7.72 -15.26 -15.21
C ARG A 93 6.22 -15.39 -15.51
N MET A 94 5.38 -14.49 -15.00
CA MET A 94 3.94 -14.51 -15.29
C MET A 94 3.66 -14.14 -16.75
N LEU A 95 4.40 -13.17 -17.31
CA LEU A 95 4.32 -12.81 -18.72
C LEU A 95 4.75 -13.95 -19.63
N ASP A 96 5.88 -14.60 -19.33
CA ASP A 96 6.39 -15.75 -20.09
C ASP A 96 5.36 -16.90 -20.10
N MET A 97 4.65 -17.10 -18.99
CA MET A 97 3.59 -18.12 -18.91
C MET A 97 2.36 -17.76 -19.75
N LEU A 98 1.98 -16.48 -19.81
CA LEU A 98 0.91 -16.01 -20.69
C LEU A 98 1.31 -16.15 -22.16
N GLU A 99 2.55 -15.80 -22.50
CA GLU A 99 3.08 -15.93 -23.86
C GLU A 99 3.13 -17.41 -24.30
N ALA A 100 3.70 -18.28 -23.46
CA ALA A 100 3.80 -19.72 -23.75
C ALA A 100 2.43 -20.42 -23.84
N SER A 101 1.37 -19.82 -23.29
CA SER A 101 0.00 -20.31 -23.44
C SER A 101 -0.78 -19.65 -24.59
N GLY A 102 -0.20 -18.67 -25.29
CA GLY A 102 -0.85 -17.94 -26.38
C GLY A 102 -1.92 -16.95 -25.93
N GLU A 103 -1.93 -16.59 -24.65
CA GLU A 103 -2.99 -15.75 -24.04
C GLU A 103 -2.56 -14.29 -23.86
N LEU A 104 -1.26 -13.99 -24.00
CA LEU A 104 -0.70 -12.68 -23.68
C LEU A 104 -1.39 -11.53 -24.45
N ASP A 105 -1.54 -11.67 -25.77
CA ASP A 105 -2.14 -10.63 -26.63
C ASP A 105 -3.62 -10.37 -26.34
N ASN A 106 -4.30 -11.32 -25.68
CA ASN A 106 -5.70 -11.23 -25.30
C ASN A 106 -5.90 -10.95 -23.80
N THR A 107 -4.84 -10.54 -23.09
CA THR A 107 -4.88 -10.30 -21.65
C THR A 107 -4.61 -8.83 -21.33
N ILE A 108 -5.51 -8.21 -20.57
CA ILE A 108 -5.24 -6.91 -19.95
C ILE A 108 -4.45 -7.15 -18.67
N ILE A 109 -3.29 -6.51 -18.57
CA ILE A 109 -2.38 -6.63 -17.43
C ILE A 109 -2.37 -5.31 -16.67
N VAL A 110 -2.68 -5.36 -15.38
CA VAL A 110 -2.62 -4.21 -14.47
C VAL A 110 -1.60 -4.52 -13.38
N VAL A 111 -0.59 -3.67 -13.27
CA VAL A 111 0.45 -3.74 -12.23
C VAL A 111 0.35 -2.48 -11.38
N THR A 112 0.16 -2.64 -10.07
CA THR A 112 0.03 -1.53 -9.13
C THR A 112 0.58 -1.92 -7.76
N SER A 113 0.88 -0.91 -6.94
CA SER A 113 1.11 -1.05 -5.50
C SER A 113 -0.14 -0.65 -4.73
N ASP A 114 -0.25 -1.09 -3.48
CA ASP A 114 -1.27 -0.64 -2.53
C ASP A 114 -0.92 0.73 -1.91
N ASN A 115 0.37 0.96 -1.61
CA ASN A 115 0.88 2.23 -1.07
C ASN A 115 2.33 2.52 -1.49
N GLY A 116 2.84 3.68 -1.06
CA GLY A 116 4.22 4.12 -1.30
C GLY A 116 5.28 3.43 -0.43
N MET A 117 6.54 3.82 -0.63
CA MET A 117 7.72 3.24 0.02
C MET A 117 7.71 3.36 1.56
N PRO A 118 8.22 2.36 2.31
CA PRO A 118 8.07 2.27 3.77
C PRO A 118 9.15 3.07 4.55
N PHE A 119 9.40 4.32 4.18
CA PHE A 119 10.46 5.16 4.79
C PHE A 119 9.93 6.21 5.80
N TYR A 120 8.67 6.09 6.20
CA TYR A 120 7.99 7.02 7.13
C TYR A 120 8.47 6.99 8.58
N LYS A 121 9.35 6.04 8.95
CA LYS A 121 9.92 5.93 10.30
C LYS A 121 10.79 7.14 10.72
N LEU A 122 10.92 8.18 9.91
CA LEU A 122 11.66 9.40 10.24
C LEU A 122 10.75 10.64 10.41
N ALA A 123 9.45 10.52 10.13
CA ALA A 123 8.50 11.64 10.17
C ALA A 123 7.71 11.70 11.50
N PHE A 124 8.39 12.03 12.60
CA PHE A 124 7.81 12.05 13.95
C PHE A 124 7.33 13.42 14.45
N HIS A 125 7.22 14.43 13.59
CA HIS A 125 6.78 15.74 14.03
C HIS A 125 5.26 15.79 14.22
N LYS A 126 4.78 16.61 15.17
CA LYS A 126 3.36 16.92 15.28
C LYS A 126 2.91 17.62 13.99
N ARG A 127 1.83 17.15 13.40
CA ARG A 127 1.26 17.75 12.20
C ARG A 127 0.27 18.84 12.56
N HIS A 128 0.13 19.80 11.66
CA HIS A 128 -0.96 20.76 11.75
C HIS A 128 -2.28 20.05 11.42
N GLU A 129 -3.41 20.61 11.89
CA GLU A 129 -4.74 20.07 11.58
C GLU A 129 -5.00 20.02 10.08
N TYR A 130 -4.52 21.04 9.35
CA TYR A 130 -4.60 21.11 7.90
C TYR A 130 -3.24 21.34 7.27
N GLU A 131 -3.03 20.66 6.15
CA GLU A 131 -1.84 20.80 5.32
C GLU A 131 -2.29 21.02 3.87
N LEU A 132 -1.76 22.07 3.23
CA LEU A 132 -2.01 22.39 1.83
C LEU A 132 -0.67 22.56 1.14
N TYR A 133 -0.46 21.83 0.05
CA TYR A 133 0.78 21.86 -0.73
C TYR A 133 0.50 22.13 -2.20
N TYR A 134 1.45 22.77 -2.88
CA TYR A 134 1.42 22.94 -4.32
C TYR A 134 2.55 22.11 -4.94
N ILE A 135 2.19 20.90 -5.36
CA ILE A 135 3.11 19.83 -5.78
C ILE A 135 4.11 20.26 -6.87
N PRO A 136 3.74 21.06 -7.90
CA PRO A 136 4.70 21.47 -8.93
C PRO A 136 5.92 22.24 -8.38
N ASP A 137 5.74 23.02 -7.32
CA ASP A 137 6.80 23.82 -6.71
C ASP A 137 7.40 23.14 -5.46
N ASP A 138 6.63 22.26 -4.82
CA ASP A 138 6.98 21.53 -3.60
C ASP A 138 6.57 20.05 -3.71
N PRO A 139 7.28 19.25 -4.53
CA PRO A 139 6.92 17.85 -4.79
C PRO A 139 6.99 16.97 -3.53
N GLU A 140 7.72 17.44 -2.53
CA GLU A 140 8.06 16.71 -1.31
C GLU A 140 7.19 17.15 -0.13
N ASN A 141 6.26 18.08 -0.37
CA ASN A 141 5.27 18.58 0.58
C ASN A 141 5.90 19.10 1.89
N LEU A 142 6.95 19.91 1.77
CA LEU A 142 7.70 20.47 2.89
C LEU A 142 7.16 21.82 3.36
N VAL A 143 6.46 22.57 2.50
CA VAL A 143 6.02 23.95 2.77
C VAL A 143 4.50 24.01 2.86
N ASN A 144 3.98 23.90 4.08
CA ASN A 144 2.54 24.01 4.32
C ASN A 144 2.00 25.43 4.01
N LEU A 145 1.06 25.52 3.06
CA LEU A 145 0.42 26.74 2.59
C LEU A 145 -0.93 27.03 3.29
N ALA A 146 -1.43 26.12 4.13
CA ALA A 146 -2.80 26.18 4.66
C ALA A 146 -3.10 27.45 5.47
N ASN A 147 -2.10 28.05 6.11
CA ASN A 147 -2.25 29.27 6.92
C ASN A 147 -1.90 30.57 6.16
N LYS A 148 -1.49 30.49 4.90
CA LYS A 148 -1.10 31.67 4.12
C LYS A 148 -2.35 32.38 3.61
N LYS A 149 -2.43 33.70 3.84
CA LYS A 149 -3.58 34.54 3.45
C LYS A 149 -3.92 34.44 1.96
N GLU A 150 -2.89 34.42 1.12
CA GLU A 150 -3.02 34.34 -0.34
C GLU A 150 -3.64 33.01 -0.82
N HIS A 151 -3.54 31.94 -0.03
CA HIS A 151 -4.05 30.60 -0.36
C HIS A 151 -5.41 30.28 0.28
N GLN A 152 -5.98 31.17 1.10
CA GLN A 152 -7.22 30.88 1.85
C GLN A 152 -8.42 30.59 0.94
N LYS A 153 -8.49 31.23 -0.24
CA LYS A 153 -9.58 31.01 -1.19
C LYS A 153 -9.60 29.56 -1.69
N ILE A 154 -8.44 29.04 -2.12
CA ILE A 154 -8.33 27.66 -2.62
C ILE A 154 -8.42 26.65 -1.48
N PHE A 155 -7.83 26.97 -0.32
CA PHE A 155 -7.91 26.15 0.89
C PHE A 155 -9.36 25.88 1.29
N ASN A 156 -10.18 26.93 1.42
CA ASN A 156 -11.58 26.80 1.80
C ASN A 156 -12.38 26.00 0.75
N ALA A 157 -12.12 26.23 -0.55
CA ALA A 157 -12.79 25.48 -1.61
C ALA A 157 -12.47 23.97 -1.57
N LEU A 158 -11.22 23.60 -1.33
CA LEU A 158 -10.81 22.19 -1.20
C LEU A 158 -11.35 21.55 0.09
N LYS A 159 -11.35 22.31 1.19
CA LYS A 159 -11.92 21.87 2.47
C LYS A 159 -13.41 21.57 2.35
N GLU A 160 -14.19 22.46 1.73
CA GLU A 160 -15.62 22.23 1.46
C GLU A 160 -15.85 21.01 0.57
N ARG A 161 -15.03 20.83 -0.47
CA ARG A 161 -15.12 19.65 -1.35
C ARG A 161 -14.83 18.35 -0.59
N LEU A 162 -13.80 18.33 0.24
CA LEU A 162 -13.46 17.17 1.07
C LEU A 162 -14.60 16.84 2.04
N ASN A 163 -15.07 17.83 2.80
CA ASN A 163 -16.15 17.63 3.77
C ASN A 163 -17.45 17.17 3.10
N GLY A 164 -17.79 17.73 1.94
CA GLY A 164 -18.93 17.29 1.14
C GLY A 164 -18.82 15.83 0.75
N PHE A 165 -17.65 15.39 0.25
CA PHE A 165 -17.40 13.99 -0.08
C PHE A 165 -17.52 13.08 1.15
N LEU A 166 -16.89 13.45 2.27
CA LEU A 166 -16.95 12.66 3.51
C LEU A 166 -18.38 12.49 4.03
N LEU A 167 -19.20 13.54 3.95
CA LEU A 167 -20.61 13.49 4.31
C LEU A 167 -21.42 12.61 3.35
N GLU A 168 -21.21 12.76 2.05
CA GLU A 168 -21.88 11.97 1.00
C GLU A 168 -21.58 10.47 1.16
N THR A 169 -20.32 10.13 1.46
CA THR A 169 -19.89 8.74 1.69
C THR A 169 -20.20 8.24 3.11
N GLN A 170 -20.87 9.04 3.95
CA GLN A 170 -21.22 8.72 5.33
C GLN A 170 -20.01 8.31 6.19
N ASP A 171 -18.90 9.04 6.08
CA ASP A 171 -17.70 8.74 6.85
C ASP A 171 -18.00 8.86 8.37
N PRO A 172 -17.82 7.80 9.17
CA PRO A 172 -18.13 7.83 10.60
C PRO A 172 -17.41 8.93 11.39
N ARG A 173 -16.24 9.38 10.91
CA ARG A 173 -15.43 10.40 11.58
C ARG A 173 -16.06 11.77 11.52
N ILE A 174 -16.66 12.13 10.38
CA ILE A 174 -17.37 13.41 10.24
C ILE A 174 -18.77 13.36 10.87
N LEU A 175 -19.36 12.18 10.97
CA LEU A 175 -20.66 11.95 11.61
C LEU A 175 -20.57 11.87 13.15
N GLY A 176 -19.36 11.83 13.72
CA GLY A 176 -19.15 11.65 15.15
C GLY A 176 -19.56 10.27 15.65
N THR A 177 -19.56 9.26 14.77
CA THR A 177 -19.91 7.86 15.07
C THR A 177 -18.70 6.92 14.92
N SER A 178 -17.52 7.47 14.66
CA SER A 178 -16.27 6.72 14.55
C SER A 178 -15.84 6.16 15.90
N THR A 179 -15.79 4.85 15.99
CA THR A 179 -15.24 4.15 17.17
C THR A 179 -13.71 4.20 17.21
N PHE A 180 -13.04 4.53 16.11
CA PHE A 180 -11.58 4.59 16.05
C PHE A 180 -10.99 5.87 16.68
N ASP A 181 -11.78 6.94 16.72
CA ASP A 181 -11.36 8.24 17.24
C ASP A 181 -11.65 8.40 18.75
N GLU A 182 -12.33 7.42 19.36
CA GLU A 182 -12.62 7.36 20.79
C GLU A 182 -11.63 6.43 21.53
N MET A 183 -11.32 6.73 22.79
CA MET A 183 -10.58 5.79 23.65
C MET A 183 -11.45 4.53 23.90
N PRO A 184 -10.90 3.30 23.93
CA PRO A 184 -9.48 2.94 24.10
C PRO A 184 -8.70 2.61 22.79
N PHE A 185 -9.33 2.80 21.63
CA PHE A 185 -8.76 2.40 20.33
C PHE A 185 -7.53 3.21 19.92
N TYR A 186 -7.35 4.40 20.53
CA TYR A 186 -6.20 5.28 20.28
C TYR A 186 -4.87 4.72 20.82
N TRP A 187 -4.88 3.74 21.74
CA TRP A 187 -3.65 3.24 22.41
C TRP A 187 -3.47 1.72 22.43
N LEU A 188 -4.51 0.93 22.15
CA LEU A 188 -4.40 -0.53 22.08
C LEU A 188 -4.11 -0.95 20.64
N TRP A 189 -2.84 -1.17 20.31
CA TRP A 189 -2.42 -1.80 19.05
C TRP A 189 -2.01 -3.26 19.34
N GLY A 190 -2.71 -4.23 18.75
CA GLY A 190 -2.45 -5.66 18.91
C GLY A 190 -3.73 -6.50 18.99
N ASP A 191 -3.58 -7.82 19.15
CA ASP A 191 -4.70 -8.78 19.27
C ASP A 191 -5.58 -8.54 20.51
N ASP A 192 -5.13 -7.69 21.44
CA ASP A 192 -5.83 -7.32 22.68
C ASP A 192 -6.72 -6.06 22.54
N ALA A 193 -6.73 -5.40 21.37
CA ALA A 193 -7.64 -4.29 21.13
C ALA A 193 -9.08 -4.82 21.04
N PRO A 194 -10.03 -4.36 21.87
CA PRO A 194 -11.42 -4.79 21.76
C PRO A 194 -11.91 -4.46 20.35
N ARG A 195 -12.56 -5.40 19.65
CA ARG A 195 -13.10 -5.08 18.32
C ARG A 195 -14.31 -4.16 18.49
N PRO A 196 -14.61 -3.29 17.51
CA PRO A 196 -15.71 -2.31 17.63
C PRO A 196 -17.08 -2.91 17.99
N VAL A 197 -17.34 -4.16 17.59
CA VAL A 197 -18.56 -4.91 17.93
C VAL A 197 -18.61 -5.38 19.39
N ASP A 198 -17.46 -5.52 20.04
CA ASP A 198 -17.35 -6.00 21.43
C ASP A 198 -17.50 -4.82 22.43
N ALA A 199 -17.32 -3.57 21.98
CA ALA A 199 -17.43 -2.37 22.81
C ALA A 199 -18.89 -1.93 23.10
N GLN A 200 -19.86 -2.28 22.25
CA GLN A 200 -21.27 -1.93 22.47
C GLN A 200 -21.96 -2.75 23.58
N SER A 201 -21.31 -3.79 24.11
CA SER A 201 -21.86 -4.69 25.14
C SER A 201 -21.30 -4.50 26.56
N HIS A 202 -20.40 -3.53 26.80
CA HIS A 202 -19.75 -3.38 28.11
C HIS A 202 -19.95 -1.99 28.73
N PRO A 203 -21.02 -1.78 29.52
CA PRO A 203 -21.33 -0.48 30.11
C PRO A 203 -20.41 -0.05 31.27
N ASN A 204 -19.36 -0.80 31.63
CA ASN A 204 -18.54 -0.51 32.82
C ASN A 204 -17.04 -0.81 32.61
N LEU A 205 -16.37 -0.02 31.77
CA LEU A 205 -14.91 0.09 31.81
C LEU A 205 -14.52 1.51 32.23
N PHE A 206 -14.66 1.76 33.54
CA PHE A 206 -13.94 2.77 34.32
C PHE A 206 -13.39 2.09 35.57
#